data_AF-A0A833LKS7-F1
#
_entry.id   AF-A0A833LKS7-F1
#
_cell.length_a   1.000
_cell.length_b   1.000
_cell.length_c   1.000
_cell.angle_alpha   90.00
_cell.angle_beta   90.00
_cell.angle_gamma   90.00
#
_symmetry.space_group_name_H-M   'P 1'
#
loop_
_entity.id
_entity.type
_entity.pdbx_description
1 polymer ?
#
loop_
_entity_poly.entity_id
_entity_poly.type
_entity_poly.pdbx_seq_one_letter_code
_entity_poly.pdbx_strand_id
1 'polypeptide(L)'
;MILAAPGLALADGFTDPLTMKDAIKGSMTITFDTRTHTDTTGKAPDGSPALGARDRYDLDLDVLNSVVFRGAIERQPWIPSSILGRTLQEGYFDFDVRAILKNPANPSQTVTLGGWVGGLTVDGNGQYHLAESPEGMGQLRIATDSIGSVSGFVSNFAGQIQGRVPEQAGLMGLADRASKRIDKTYTRLVDGKAVSHVVEGADPVEFQSVTLAQGPLAGYPESRVNGSIDYDPEEGIWYLDVAVSYSVAGAQQRDRYSGTIRWNEDPNREANGLGYYEVNVRLNEKAATEADAFAAATGDVESAFFATDVSVPGFTGRVSYVDTFEDDSVVASKVVYTVDANSASKVQTMNFAKILFLMVGPFNDE
;
A
#
# COMPACT_ATOMS: atom_id res chain seq x y z
N MET A 1 -37.52 27.65 7.71
CA MET A 1 -37.46 26.38 8.44
C MET A 1 -35.98 26.02 8.52
N ILE A 2 -35.34 26.32 9.65
CA ILE A 2 -33.90 26.11 9.86
C ILE A 2 -33.74 24.64 10.25
N LEU A 3 -33.24 23.82 9.33
CA LEU A 3 -32.82 22.45 9.64
C LEU A 3 -31.59 22.55 10.55
N ALA A 4 -31.78 22.25 11.83
CA ALA A 4 -30.69 22.07 12.77
C ALA A 4 -29.77 20.96 12.23
N ALA A 5 -28.50 21.29 12.02
CA ALA A 5 -27.50 20.29 11.71
C ALA A 5 -27.47 19.28 12.87
N PRO A 6 -27.58 17.96 12.61
CA PRO A 6 -27.33 16.99 13.64
C PRO A 6 -25.88 17.20 14.09
N GLY A 7 -25.70 17.56 15.36
CA GLY A 7 -24.41 17.44 16.00
C GLY A 7 -24.02 15.97 15.90
N LEU A 8 -23.12 15.65 14.96
CA LEU A 8 -22.40 14.39 14.92
C LEU A 8 -21.64 14.30 16.24
N ALA A 9 -22.25 13.64 17.22
CA ALA A 9 -21.62 13.33 18.48
C ALA A 9 -20.36 12.51 18.18
N LEU A 10 -19.20 13.11 18.46
CA LEU A 10 -17.86 12.53 18.37
C LEU A 10 -17.62 11.46 19.46
N ALA A 11 -18.57 10.53 19.62
CA ALA A 11 -18.45 9.38 20.51
C ALA A 11 -18.15 8.09 19.71
N ASP A 12 -17.63 8.23 18.50
CA ASP A 12 -17.14 7.11 17.73
C ASP A 12 -15.66 6.90 18.13
N GLY A 13 -15.37 5.81 18.84
CA GLY A 13 -14.02 5.50 19.27
C GLY A 13 -13.14 5.14 18.09
N PHE A 14 -12.38 6.10 17.56
CA PHE A 14 -11.46 5.88 16.44
C PHE A 14 -10.37 4.84 16.75
N THR A 15 -10.07 4.64 18.04
CA THR A 15 -9.13 3.65 18.57
C THR A 15 -9.81 2.38 19.08
N ASP A 16 -11.13 2.34 19.12
CA ASP A 16 -11.84 1.17 19.64
C ASP A 16 -11.73 0.02 18.61
N PRO A 17 -11.29 -1.18 19.03
CA PRO A 17 -11.25 -2.34 18.16
C PRO A 17 -12.63 -2.64 17.59
N LEU A 18 -12.70 -2.89 16.28
CA LEU A 18 -13.94 -3.32 15.62
C LEU A 18 -13.67 -4.46 14.65
N THR A 19 -14.67 -5.34 14.51
CA THR A 19 -14.69 -6.36 13.45
C THR A 19 -15.66 -5.91 12.38
N MET A 20 -15.18 -5.76 11.16
CA MET A 20 -15.95 -5.29 10.02
C MET A 20 -15.57 -6.07 8.77
N LYS A 21 -16.58 -6.71 8.18
CA LYS A 21 -16.46 -7.29 6.85
C LYS A 21 -16.34 -6.18 5.80
N ASP A 22 -15.51 -6.40 4.80
CA ASP A 22 -15.27 -5.50 3.68
C ASP A 22 -14.89 -4.09 4.18
N ALA A 23 -14.02 -4.04 5.20
CA ALA A 23 -13.51 -2.82 5.80
C ALA A 23 -12.66 -1.99 4.83
N ILE A 24 -12.02 -2.62 3.85
CA ILE A 24 -11.47 -1.96 2.67
C ILE A 24 -12.04 -2.70 1.46
N LYS A 25 -12.86 -2.01 0.66
CA LYS A 25 -13.51 -2.62 -0.49
C LYS A 25 -13.63 -1.69 -1.68
N GLY A 26 -13.81 -2.25 -2.86
CA GLY A 26 -14.05 -1.49 -4.08
C GLY A 26 -13.16 -1.98 -5.21
N SER A 27 -12.84 -1.10 -6.14
CA SER A 27 -12.10 -1.49 -7.35
C SER A 27 -10.99 -0.52 -7.69
N MET A 28 -10.01 -1.04 -8.43
CA MET A 28 -9.02 -0.27 -9.15
C MET A 28 -8.93 -0.81 -10.58
N THR A 29 -8.81 0.08 -11.56
CA THR A 29 -8.48 -0.27 -12.93
C THR A 29 -7.08 0.24 -13.22
N ILE A 30 -6.23 -0.62 -13.76
CA ILE A 30 -4.84 -0.30 -14.07
C ILE A 30 -4.65 -0.36 -15.57
N THR A 31 -3.93 0.62 -16.12
CA THR A 31 -3.45 0.63 -17.51
C THR A 31 -1.94 0.84 -17.49
N PHE A 32 -1.21 -0.07 -18.14
CA PHE A 32 0.25 -0.09 -18.15
C PHE A 32 0.81 0.40 -19.47
N ASP A 33 0.70 1.71 -19.76
CA ASP A 33 1.25 2.25 -21.02
C ASP A 33 2.78 2.10 -21.09
N THR A 34 3.44 1.96 -19.94
CA THR A 34 4.89 1.71 -19.89
C THR A 34 5.29 0.34 -20.43
N ARG A 35 4.36 -0.63 -20.45
CA ARG A 35 4.57 -1.99 -20.96
C ARG A 35 4.20 -2.13 -22.44
N THR A 36 3.35 -1.24 -22.98
CA THR A 36 2.90 -1.26 -24.38
C THR A 36 3.65 -0.28 -25.29
N HIS A 37 4.16 0.82 -24.73
CA HIS A 37 4.91 1.82 -25.49
C HIS A 37 6.39 1.79 -25.09
N THR A 38 7.22 1.07 -25.85
CA THR A 38 8.66 0.96 -25.61
C THR A 38 9.47 1.98 -26.43
N ASP A 39 10.64 2.38 -25.93
CA ASP A 39 11.55 3.27 -26.65
C ASP A 39 12.12 2.57 -27.89
N THR A 40 12.00 3.24 -29.03
CA THR A 40 12.60 2.79 -30.30
C THR A 40 13.71 3.73 -30.77
N THR A 41 14.03 4.77 -29.97
CA THR A 41 15.00 5.80 -30.35
C THR A 41 16.45 5.43 -30.04
N GLY A 42 16.67 4.41 -29.19
CA GLY A 42 17.99 3.98 -28.72
C GLY A 42 18.63 4.95 -27.72
N LYS A 43 17.85 5.91 -27.21
CA LYS A 43 18.32 6.88 -26.21
C LYS A 43 18.20 6.32 -24.80
N ALA A 44 17.23 5.45 -24.54
CA ALA A 44 17.09 4.70 -23.31
C ALA A 44 17.66 3.28 -23.48
N PRO A 45 17.92 2.55 -22.38
CA PRO A 45 18.24 1.12 -22.45
C PRO A 45 17.16 0.32 -23.19
N ASP A 46 17.56 -0.75 -23.88
CA ASP A 46 16.63 -1.62 -24.60
C ASP A 46 15.53 -2.16 -23.67
N GLY A 47 14.29 -2.16 -24.16
CA GLY A 47 13.11 -2.56 -23.36
C GLY A 47 12.58 -1.47 -22.42
N SER A 48 13.22 -0.30 -22.35
CA SER A 48 12.69 0.82 -21.57
C SER A 48 11.36 1.32 -22.14
N PRO A 49 10.47 1.86 -21.29
CA PRO A 49 9.30 2.60 -21.75
C PRO A 49 9.71 3.80 -22.62
N ALA A 50 8.83 4.20 -23.54
CA ALA A 50 8.99 5.43 -24.30
C ALA A 50 8.92 6.64 -23.35
N LEU A 51 9.64 7.72 -23.69
CA LEU A 51 9.58 8.97 -22.93
C LEU A 51 8.13 9.48 -22.87
N GLY A 52 7.67 9.77 -21.66
CA GLY A 52 6.32 10.23 -21.36
C GLY A 52 5.28 9.12 -21.18
N ALA A 53 5.62 7.84 -21.38
CA ALA A 53 4.73 6.73 -21.04
C ALA A 53 4.46 6.69 -19.53
N ARG A 54 3.21 6.44 -19.13
CA ARG A 54 2.77 6.45 -17.74
C ARG A 54 1.78 5.34 -17.45
N ASP A 55 1.90 4.74 -16.28
CA ASP A 55 0.87 3.84 -15.80
C ASP A 55 -0.21 4.65 -15.08
N ARG A 56 -1.46 4.20 -15.19
CA ARG A 56 -2.61 4.86 -14.58
C ARG A 56 -3.41 3.88 -13.74
N TYR A 57 -3.74 4.30 -12.52
CA TYR A 57 -4.48 3.53 -11.53
C TYR A 57 -5.75 4.29 -11.15
N ASP A 58 -6.87 4.01 -11.82
CA ASP A 58 -8.17 4.62 -11.51
C ASP A 58 -8.84 3.83 -10.39
N LEU A 59 -9.03 4.45 -9.22
CA LEU A 59 -9.50 3.80 -8.00
C LEU A 59 -10.85 4.33 -7.52
N ASP A 60 -11.66 3.44 -6.93
CA ASP A 60 -12.90 3.72 -6.22
C ASP A 60 -12.99 2.76 -5.03
N LEU A 61 -12.47 3.19 -3.88
CA LEU A 61 -12.25 2.36 -2.70
C LEU A 61 -12.94 2.95 -1.48
N ASP A 62 -13.85 2.17 -0.90
CA ASP A 62 -14.57 2.43 0.33
C ASP A 62 -13.83 1.85 1.54
N VAL A 63 -13.43 2.73 2.44
CA VAL A 63 -12.74 2.41 3.68
C VAL A 63 -13.70 2.62 4.85
N LEU A 64 -13.87 1.57 5.66
CA LEU A 64 -14.72 1.49 6.85
C LEU A 64 -16.20 1.82 6.58
N ASN A 65 -16.68 1.63 5.36
CA ASN A 65 -18.00 2.08 4.89
C ASN A 65 -18.28 3.57 5.16
N SER A 66 -17.22 4.38 5.29
CA SER A 66 -17.29 5.75 5.78
C SER A 66 -16.63 6.72 4.82
N VAL A 67 -15.44 6.38 4.31
CA VAL A 67 -14.66 7.25 3.44
C VAL A 67 -14.41 6.52 2.14
N VAL A 68 -14.87 7.10 1.03
CA VAL A 68 -14.53 6.63 -0.31
C VAL A 68 -13.38 7.46 -0.86
N PHE A 69 -12.29 6.81 -1.21
CA PHE A 69 -11.23 7.36 -2.02
C PHE A 69 -11.55 7.09 -3.49
N ARG A 70 -11.66 8.14 -4.30
CA ARG A 70 -12.00 8.02 -5.72
C ARG A 70 -11.22 8.99 -6.58
N GLY A 71 -10.56 8.48 -7.59
CA GLY A 71 -9.79 9.28 -8.54
C GLY A 71 -8.69 8.44 -9.18
N ALA A 72 -7.55 9.05 -9.47
CA ALA A 72 -6.46 8.39 -10.13
C ALA A 72 -5.12 8.61 -9.42
N ILE A 73 -4.25 7.61 -9.55
CA ILE A 73 -2.81 7.74 -9.33
C ILE A 73 -2.16 7.55 -10.71
N GLU A 74 -1.27 8.44 -11.11
CA GLU A 74 -0.44 8.28 -12.30
C GLU A 74 1.00 8.02 -11.88
N ARG A 75 1.66 7.08 -12.54
CA ARG A 75 3.07 6.77 -12.33
C ARG A 75 3.85 7.04 -13.59
N GLN A 76 4.89 7.85 -13.46
CA GLN A 76 5.92 8.00 -14.49
C GLN A 76 7.20 7.30 -14.03
N PRO A 77 7.75 6.34 -14.79
CA PRO A 77 8.98 5.66 -14.41
C PRO A 77 10.19 6.57 -14.60
N TRP A 78 11.23 6.35 -13.80
CA TRP A 78 12.54 6.94 -14.02
C TRP A 78 13.22 6.24 -15.21
N ILE A 79 13.80 7.01 -16.14
CA ILE A 79 14.48 6.48 -17.33
C ILE A 79 15.88 7.07 -17.43
N PRO A 80 16.94 6.24 -17.39
CA PRO A 80 18.30 6.70 -17.66
C PRO A 80 18.52 6.86 -19.17
N SER A 81 19.54 7.64 -19.51
CA SER A 81 20.11 7.63 -20.85
C SER A 81 21.00 6.41 -21.04
N SER A 82 21.07 5.91 -22.27
CA SER A 82 22.11 4.98 -22.72
C SER A 82 23.52 5.57 -22.61
N ILE A 83 23.64 6.89 -22.46
CA ILE A 83 24.88 7.57 -22.09
C ILE A 83 24.98 7.64 -20.56
N LEU A 84 26.02 6.99 -20.01
CA LEU A 84 26.25 6.84 -18.58
C LEU A 84 26.13 8.17 -17.80
N GLY A 85 25.37 8.15 -16.71
CA GLY A 85 25.28 9.26 -15.75
C GLY A 85 24.29 10.36 -16.10
N ARG A 86 23.42 10.16 -17.09
CA ARG A 86 22.35 11.12 -17.45
C ARG A 86 20.97 10.53 -17.24
N THR A 87 20.09 11.28 -16.59
CA THR A 87 18.65 11.01 -16.53
C THR A 87 17.98 11.58 -17.78
N LEU A 88 17.16 10.78 -18.48
CA LEU A 88 16.30 11.28 -19.57
C LEU A 88 14.93 11.70 -19.06
N GLN A 89 14.43 11.01 -18.04
CA GLN A 89 13.12 11.24 -17.45
C GLN A 89 13.19 10.97 -15.95
N GLU A 90 12.74 11.93 -15.15
CA GLU A 90 12.57 11.75 -13.72
C GLU A 90 11.35 10.86 -13.42
N GLY A 91 11.48 10.00 -12.41
CA GLY A 91 10.39 9.17 -11.93
C GLY A 91 9.52 9.92 -10.92
N TYR A 92 8.21 9.68 -10.95
CA TYR A 92 7.29 10.25 -9.98
C TYR A 92 5.95 9.53 -9.92
N PHE A 93 5.19 9.84 -8.87
CA PHE A 93 3.76 9.54 -8.78
C PHE A 93 2.96 10.83 -8.61
N ASP A 94 1.83 10.95 -9.29
CA ASP A 94 0.86 12.04 -9.15
C ASP A 94 -0.46 11.48 -8.62
N PHE A 95 -0.94 12.03 -7.52
CA PHE A 95 -2.19 11.65 -6.88
C PHE A 95 -3.23 12.72 -7.13
N ASP A 96 -4.38 12.31 -7.68
CA ASP A 96 -5.62 13.10 -7.72
C ASP A 96 -6.78 12.21 -7.28
N VAL A 97 -6.89 12.03 -5.96
CA VAL A 97 -7.84 11.11 -5.35
C VAL A 97 -8.73 11.85 -4.37
N ARG A 98 -10.01 11.98 -4.69
CA ARG A 98 -11.00 12.63 -3.81
C ARG A 98 -11.30 11.77 -2.60
N ALA A 99 -11.47 12.41 -1.45
CA ALA A 99 -11.98 11.80 -0.23
C ALA A 99 -13.45 12.19 -0.06
N ILE A 100 -14.34 11.21 -0.15
CA ILE A 100 -15.79 11.38 -0.13
C ILE A 100 -16.33 10.71 1.14
N LEU A 101 -16.95 11.49 2.02
CA LEU A 101 -17.58 10.98 3.23
C LEU A 101 -19.00 10.48 2.93
N LYS A 102 -19.32 9.29 3.44
CA LYS A 102 -20.66 8.71 3.45
C LYS A 102 -21.38 9.06 4.76
N ASN A 103 -22.66 9.43 4.66
CA ASN A 103 -23.51 9.58 5.84
C ASN A 103 -23.83 8.18 6.42
N PRO A 104 -23.44 7.87 7.67
CA PRO A 104 -23.72 6.56 8.27
C PRO A 104 -25.22 6.26 8.40
N ALA A 105 -26.06 7.29 8.57
CA ALA A 105 -27.51 7.13 8.69
C ALA A 105 -28.20 6.94 7.32
N ASN A 106 -27.56 7.40 6.23
CA ASN A 106 -28.05 7.21 4.88
C ASN A 106 -26.87 7.16 3.89
N PRO A 107 -26.30 5.97 3.61
CA PRO A 107 -25.08 5.84 2.80
C PRO A 107 -25.18 6.35 1.35
N SER A 108 -26.40 6.60 0.84
CA SER A 108 -26.61 7.23 -0.47
C SER A 108 -26.27 8.73 -0.48
N GLN A 109 -26.25 9.36 0.69
CA GLN A 109 -25.86 10.75 0.85
C GLN A 109 -24.36 10.84 1.09
N THR A 110 -23.68 11.63 0.26
CA THR A 110 -22.23 11.81 0.33
C THR A 110 -21.84 13.28 0.30
N VAL A 111 -20.66 13.58 0.82
CA VAL A 111 -20.04 14.91 0.72
C VAL A 111 -18.56 14.73 0.39
N THR A 112 -18.05 15.51 -0.57
CA THR A 112 -16.60 15.52 -0.87
C THR A 112 -15.92 16.39 0.17
N LEU A 113 -14.99 15.82 0.93
CA LEU A 113 -14.24 16.51 1.98
C LEU A 113 -12.96 17.17 1.45
N GLY A 114 -12.50 16.78 0.26
CA GLY A 114 -11.22 17.19 -0.33
C GLY A 114 -10.58 16.00 -1.02
N GLY A 115 -9.27 15.80 -0.85
CA GLY A 115 -8.57 14.68 -1.47
C GLY A 115 -7.13 14.46 -1.02
N TRP A 116 -6.61 13.29 -1.38
CA TRP A 116 -5.19 12.98 -1.45
C TRP A 116 -4.69 13.50 -2.80
N VAL A 117 -3.87 14.55 -2.76
CA VAL A 117 -3.45 15.30 -3.93
C VAL A 117 -1.95 15.58 -3.94
N GLY A 118 -1.39 15.80 -5.13
CA GLY A 118 0.01 16.16 -5.33
C GLY A 118 0.89 14.95 -5.62
N GLY A 119 2.20 15.18 -5.72
CA GLY A 119 3.14 14.15 -6.16
C GLY A 119 4.30 13.88 -5.21
N LEU A 120 4.92 12.72 -5.42
CA LEU A 120 6.21 12.32 -4.87
C LEU A 120 7.18 12.01 -6.03
N THR A 121 8.48 12.16 -5.81
CA THR A 121 9.51 11.76 -6.79
C THR A 121 10.06 10.37 -6.49
N VAL A 122 10.56 9.71 -7.53
CA VAL A 122 11.28 8.42 -7.44
C VAL A 122 12.59 8.53 -8.21
N ASP A 123 13.69 8.21 -7.54
CA ASP A 123 15.03 8.32 -8.11
C ASP A 123 15.50 7.01 -8.80
N GLY A 124 16.67 7.06 -9.44
CA GLY A 124 17.27 5.90 -10.08
C GLY A 124 17.76 4.80 -9.13
N ASN A 125 17.76 5.04 -7.82
CA ASN A 125 18.06 4.04 -6.79
C ASN A 125 16.80 3.37 -6.24
N GLY A 126 15.62 3.73 -6.78
CA GLY A 126 14.34 3.22 -6.30
C GLY A 126 13.85 3.90 -5.02
N GLN A 127 14.39 5.05 -4.65
CA GLN A 127 13.95 5.79 -3.46
C GLN A 127 12.77 6.68 -3.80
N TYR A 128 11.72 6.58 -2.98
CA TYR A 128 10.52 7.39 -3.05
C TYR A 128 10.65 8.52 -2.05
N HIS A 129 10.60 9.77 -2.51
CA HIS A 129 10.75 10.96 -1.68
C HIS A 129 9.39 11.62 -1.47
N LEU A 130 8.72 11.29 -0.35
CA LEU A 130 7.32 11.68 -0.12
C LEU A 130 7.13 13.20 0.09
N ALA A 131 8.20 13.91 0.45
CA ALA A 131 8.18 15.35 0.66
C ALA A 131 8.66 16.15 -0.56
N GLU A 132 9.18 15.49 -1.59
CA GLU A 132 9.71 16.12 -2.79
C GLU A 132 8.69 15.99 -3.92
N SER A 133 8.16 17.12 -4.38
CA SER A 133 7.21 17.15 -5.49
C SER A 133 7.92 17.30 -6.83
N PRO A 134 7.45 16.62 -7.89
CA PRO A 134 7.86 16.92 -9.25
C PRO A 134 7.61 18.39 -9.64
N GLU A 135 8.33 18.88 -10.63
CA GLU A 135 8.13 20.25 -11.13
C GLU A 135 6.69 20.45 -11.62
N GLY A 136 6.06 21.56 -11.21
CA GLY A 136 4.68 21.88 -11.56
C GLY A 136 3.61 21.17 -10.72
N MET A 137 3.99 20.29 -9.80
CA MET A 137 3.10 19.62 -8.88
C MET A 137 3.22 20.18 -7.46
N GLY A 138 2.17 20.01 -6.65
CA GLY A 138 2.24 20.28 -5.21
C GLY A 138 2.77 19.06 -4.44
N GLN A 139 3.31 19.27 -3.24
CA GLN A 139 3.71 18.19 -2.33
C GLN A 139 2.53 17.24 -2.07
N LEU A 140 2.84 15.94 -2.01
CA LEU A 140 1.90 14.90 -1.64
C LEU A 140 1.27 15.17 -0.28
N ARG A 141 -0.07 15.25 -0.24
CA ARG A 141 -0.81 15.63 0.96
C ARG A 141 -2.26 15.16 0.94
N ILE A 142 -2.87 15.10 2.11
CA ILE A 142 -4.33 15.12 2.25
C ILE A 142 -4.73 16.57 2.52
N ALA A 143 -5.54 17.14 1.63
CA ALA A 143 -6.09 18.48 1.75
C ALA A 143 -7.61 18.38 1.83
N THR A 144 -8.20 19.00 2.85
CA THR A 144 -9.66 19.05 3.04
C THR A 144 -10.19 20.47 2.90
N ASP A 145 -11.40 20.57 2.33
CA ASP A 145 -12.14 21.80 2.16
C ASP A 145 -12.93 22.15 3.42
N SER A 146 -13.18 23.45 3.61
CA SER A 146 -14.07 23.90 4.69
C SER A 146 -15.53 23.65 4.30
N ILE A 147 -16.27 22.93 5.14
CA ILE A 147 -17.68 22.56 4.89
C ILE A 147 -18.53 22.97 6.08
N GLY A 148 -19.41 23.95 5.87
CA GLY A 148 -20.24 24.51 6.93
C GLY A 148 -19.37 25.14 8.02
N SER A 149 -19.45 24.61 9.24
CA SER A 149 -18.63 25.04 10.39
C SER A 149 -17.35 24.21 10.59
N VAL A 150 -17.09 23.22 9.74
CA VAL A 150 -15.87 22.40 9.80
C VAL A 150 -14.79 23.09 8.99
N SER A 151 -13.68 23.44 9.65
CA SER A 151 -12.51 24.00 8.97
C SER A 151 -11.80 22.94 8.16
N GLY A 152 -11.44 23.29 6.92
CA GLY A 152 -10.48 22.51 6.14
C GLY A 152 -9.08 22.54 6.78
N PHE A 153 -8.25 21.59 6.39
CA PHE A 153 -6.85 21.48 6.81
C PHE A 153 -6.00 20.87 5.69
N VAL A 154 -4.68 20.96 5.84
CA VAL A 154 -3.70 20.29 4.99
C VAL A 154 -2.74 19.51 5.87
N SER A 155 -2.52 18.25 5.56
CA SER A 155 -1.52 17.40 6.20
C SER A 155 -0.68 16.71 5.13
N ASN A 156 0.64 16.80 5.26
CA ASN A 156 1.58 16.36 4.24
C ASN A 156 2.09 14.95 4.54
N PHE A 157 2.41 14.22 3.47
CA PHE A 157 3.27 13.05 3.58
C PHE A 157 4.73 13.50 3.65
N ALA A 158 5.56 12.70 4.32
CA ALA A 158 7.00 12.97 4.45
C ALA A 158 7.80 11.68 4.68
N GLY A 159 9.12 11.81 4.74
CA GLY A 159 10.04 10.68 4.88
C GLY A 159 10.36 10.03 3.52
N GLN A 160 10.94 8.83 3.58
CA GLN A 160 11.42 8.11 2.41
C GLN A 160 10.97 6.65 2.45
N ILE A 161 10.68 6.09 1.28
CA ILE A 161 10.53 4.64 1.12
C ILE A 161 11.65 4.18 0.20
N GLN A 162 12.51 3.28 0.69
CA GLN A 162 13.47 2.61 -0.17
C GLN A 162 12.74 1.46 -0.86
N GLY A 163 12.44 1.61 -2.14
CA GLY A 163 11.89 0.56 -2.98
C GLY A 163 12.98 -0.16 -3.78
N ARG A 164 12.54 -0.84 -4.83
CA ARG A 164 13.43 -1.58 -5.74
C ARG A 164 14.12 -0.64 -6.71
N VAL A 165 15.38 -0.94 -7.00
CA VAL A 165 16.10 -0.30 -8.11
C VAL A 165 15.34 -0.59 -9.40
N PRO A 166 14.99 0.43 -10.20
CA PRO A 166 14.25 0.23 -11.45
C PRO A 166 15.02 -0.69 -12.39
N GLU A 167 14.32 -1.57 -13.12
CA GLU A 167 14.97 -2.49 -14.07
C GLU A 167 15.68 -1.74 -15.20
N GLN A 168 15.19 -0.53 -15.50
CA GLN A 168 15.76 0.38 -16.48
C GLN A 168 17.16 0.87 -16.09
N ALA A 169 17.61 0.69 -14.84
CA ALA A 169 18.98 1.01 -14.42
C ALA A 169 20.06 0.11 -15.06
N GLY A 170 19.66 -0.88 -15.86
CA GLY A 170 20.56 -1.74 -16.64
C GLY A 170 21.34 -2.72 -15.75
N LEU A 171 22.36 -3.36 -16.32
CA LEU A 171 23.09 -4.46 -15.64
C LEU A 171 23.67 -4.06 -14.27
N MET A 172 24.16 -2.82 -14.13
CA MET A 172 24.67 -2.32 -12.86
C MET A 172 23.56 -2.13 -11.83
N GLY A 173 22.39 -1.63 -12.24
CA GLY A 173 21.23 -1.52 -11.36
C GLY A 173 20.66 -2.87 -10.95
N LEU A 174 20.66 -3.86 -11.85
CA LEU A 174 20.28 -5.24 -11.52
C LEU A 174 21.26 -5.88 -10.53
N ALA A 175 22.56 -5.62 -10.67
CA ALA A 175 23.56 -6.04 -9.68
C ALA A 175 23.38 -5.35 -8.32
N ASP A 176 23.08 -4.05 -8.32
CA ASP A 176 22.77 -3.29 -7.10
C ASP A 176 21.50 -3.84 -6.41
N ARG A 177 20.44 -4.09 -7.18
CA ARG A 177 19.21 -4.75 -6.70
C ARG A 177 19.52 -6.10 -6.05
N ALA A 178 20.26 -6.96 -6.74
CA ALA A 178 20.64 -8.27 -6.21
C ALA A 178 21.46 -8.15 -4.92
N SER A 179 22.31 -7.12 -4.80
CA SER A 179 23.11 -6.87 -3.58
C SER A 179 22.30 -6.34 -2.39
N LYS A 180 21.11 -5.79 -2.65
CA LYS A 180 20.19 -5.25 -1.63
C LYS A 180 19.18 -6.27 -1.14
N ARG A 181 19.18 -7.49 -1.71
CA ARG A 181 18.34 -8.58 -1.23
C ARG A 181 18.73 -8.98 0.19
N ILE A 182 17.73 -9.37 0.98
CA ILE A 182 17.90 -9.69 2.38
C ILE A 182 17.45 -11.11 2.70
N ASP A 183 18.10 -11.68 3.71
CA ASP A 183 17.64 -12.89 4.38
C ASP A 183 17.04 -12.48 5.73
N LYS A 184 15.80 -12.90 5.99
CA LYS A 184 15.07 -12.46 7.20
C LYS A 184 14.17 -13.56 7.73
N THR A 185 14.23 -13.76 9.05
CA THR A 185 13.32 -14.66 9.76
C THR A 185 12.07 -13.92 10.20
N TYR A 186 10.91 -14.39 9.73
CA TYR A 186 9.61 -13.97 10.20
C TYR A 186 9.06 -14.95 11.21
N THR A 187 8.50 -14.44 12.31
CA THR A 187 7.93 -15.27 13.37
C THR A 187 6.49 -14.87 13.64
N ARG A 188 5.62 -15.87 13.75
CA ARG A 188 4.21 -15.75 14.16
C ARG A 188 3.93 -16.62 15.36
N LEU A 189 2.84 -16.33 16.08
CA LEU A 189 2.27 -17.20 17.09
C LEU A 189 1.06 -17.93 16.52
N VAL A 190 1.10 -19.25 16.49
CA VAL A 190 -0.01 -20.12 16.08
C VAL A 190 -0.36 -21.01 17.25
N ASP A 191 -1.60 -20.94 17.73
CA ASP A 191 -2.05 -21.64 18.95
C ASP A 191 -1.12 -21.43 20.17
N GLY A 192 -0.57 -20.21 20.28
CA GLY A 192 0.35 -19.84 21.35
C GLY A 192 1.78 -20.37 21.20
N LYS A 193 2.14 -20.97 20.05
CA LYS A 193 3.49 -21.44 19.75
C LYS A 193 4.16 -20.56 18.70
N ALA A 194 5.45 -20.27 18.86
CA ALA A 194 6.22 -19.57 17.85
C ALA A 194 6.47 -20.46 16.63
N VAL A 195 6.11 -19.96 15.46
CA VAL A 195 6.34 -20.56 14.14
C VAL A 195 7.19 -19.57 13.36
N SER A 196 8.36 -20.00 12.90
CA SER A 196 9.28 -19.14 12.14
C SER A 196 9.43 -19.63 10.71
N HIS A 197 9.55 -18.68 9.79
CA HIS A 197 9.81 -18.91 8.38
C HIS A 197 10.97 -18.00 7.97
N VAL A 198 11.98 -18.55 7.29
CA VAL A 198 13.15 -17.82 6.81
C VAL A 198 12.93 -17.54 5.35
N VAL A 199 12.97 -16.28 4.98
CA VAL A 199 12.92 -15.83 3.59
C VAL A 199 14.33 -15.48 3.18
N GLU A 200 14.81 -16.09 2.09
CA GLU A 200 16.13 -15.83 1.53
C GLU A 200 16.00 -14.99 0.26
N GLY A 201 16.88 -14.02 0.06
CA GLY A 201 16.90 -13.24 -1.18
C GLY A 201 15.69 -12.34 -1.44
N ALA A 202 14.95 -11.93 -0.40
CA ALA A 202 13.80 -11.03 -0.55
C ALA A 202 14.22 -9.62 -1.00
N ASP A 203 13.41 -8.99 -1.84
CA ASP A 203 13.54 -7.60 -2.26
C ASP A 203 12.83 -6.69 -1.21
N PRO A 204 13.57 -5.93 -0.38
CA PRO A 204 12.95 -5.14 0.70
C PRO A 204 12.32 -3.84 0.17
N VAL A 205 11.16 -3.48 0.73
CA VAL A 205 10.58 -2.13 0.65
C VAL A 205 10.60 -1.52 2.05
N GLU A 206 11.60 -0.66 2.31
CA GLU A 206 11.83 -0.11 3.65
C GLU A 206 11.17 1.25 3.84
N PHE A 207 10.46 1.40 4.95
CA PHE A 207 9.88 2.67 5.40
C PHE A 207 10.86 3.37 6.33
N GLN A 208 11.39 4.51 5.88
CA GLN A 208 12.41 5.28 6.61
C GLN A 208 11.80 6.59 7.13
N SER A 209 11.33 6.56 8.38
CA SER A 209 10.69 7.70 9.06
C SER A 209 9.51 8.30 8.29
N VAL A 210 8.75 7.45 7.60
CA VAL A 210 7.61 7.86 6.77
C VAL A 210 6.52 8.49 7.64
N THR A 211 6.04 9.66 7.24
CA THR A 211 4.82 10.26 7.79
C THR A 211 3.67 9.98 6.85
N LEU A 212 2.67 9.27 7.35
CA LEU A 212 1.34 9.24 6.73
C LEU A 212 0.60 10.50 7.15
N ALA A 213 0.09 11.23 6.17
CA ALA A 213 -0.79 12.37 6.43
C ALA A 213 -2.01 11.97 7.27
N GLN A 214 -2.58 12.96 7.96
CA GLN A 214 -3.86 12.88 8.65
C GLN A 214 -4.92 12.38 7.67
N GLY A 215 -5.80 11.48 8.11
CA GLY A 215 -6.93 11.05 7.28
C GLY A 215 -7.95 12.19 7.06
N PRO A 216 -8.92 12.03 6.16
CA PRO A 216 -9.84 13.12 5.78
C PRO A 216 -10.80 13.55 6.90
N LEU A 217 -10.84 12.81 8.02
CA LEU A 217 -11.54 13.19 9.24
C LEU A 217 -10.53 13.43 10.34
N ALA A 218 -10.80 14.41 11.21
CA ALA A 218 -9.91 14.82 12.28
C ALA A 218 -9.49 13.68 13.23
N GLY A 219 -10.34 12.67 13.40
CA GLY A 219 -10.07 11.49 14.24
C GLY A 219 -8.99 10.53 13.70
N TYR A 220 -8.55 10.68 12.45
CA TYR A 220 -7.46 9.90 11.86
C TYR A 220 -6.15 10.70 11.94
N PRO A 221 -5.32 10.57 12.99
CA PRO A 221 -4.14 11.40 13.16
C PRO A 221 -3.05 11.13 12.11
N GLU A 222 -2.11 12.06 12.00
CA GLU A 222 -0.81 11.77 11.38
C GLU A 222 -0.13 10.59 12.08
N SER A 223 0.53 9.75 11.30
CA SER A 223 1.16 8.52 11.79
C SER A 223 2.58 8.40 11.24
N ARG A 224 3.49 7.89 12.06
CA ARG A 224 4.88 7.59 11.68
C ARG A 224 5.02 6.11 11.42
N VAL A 225 5.62 5.75 10.30
CA VAL A 225 5.78 4.37 9.82
C VAL A 225 7.25 4.06 9.66
N ASN A 226 7.69 2.93 10.22
CA ASN A 226 9.04 2.39 10.06
C ASN A 226 8.98 0.87 9.93
N GLY A 227 10.02 0.26 9.38
CA GLY A 227 10.08 -1.18 9.16
C GLY A 227 10.11 -1.49 7.68
N SER A 228 9.68 -2.68 7.29
CA SER A 228 9.76 -3.09 5.89
C SER A 228 8.62 -4.01 5.46
N ILE A 229 8.41 -4.04 4.15
CA ILE A 229 7.51 -4.97 3.47
C ILE A 229 8.35 -5.63 2.39
N ASP A 230 8.71 -6.88 2.62
CA ASP A 230 9.77 -7.55 1.86
C ASP A 230 9.12 -8.55 0.89
N TYR A 231 9.46 -8.44 -0.39
CA TYR A 231 8.90 -9.30 -1.43
C TYR A 231 9.79 -10.50 -1.67
N ASP A 232 9.22 -11.69 -1.57
CA ASP A 232 9.81 -12.93 -2.04
C ASP A 232 9.41 -13.16 -3.51
N PRO A 233 10.34 -12.99 -4.47
CA PRO A 233 10.06 -13.19 -5.88
C PRO A 233 9.91 -14.67 -6.26
N GLU A 234 10.36 -15.62 -5.43
CA GLU A 234 10.25 -17.05 -5.73
C GLU A 234 8.83 -17.56 -5.46
N GLU A 235 8.23 -17.10 -4.35
CA GLU A 235 6.89 -17.53 -3.93
C GLU A 235 5.79 -16.51 -4.24
N GLY A 236 6.14 -15.29 -4.67
CA GLY A 236 5.18 -14.21 -4.90
C GLY A 236 4.52 -13.74 -3.60
N ILE A 237 5.28 -13.71 -2.50
CA ILE A 237 4.78 -13.37 -1.16
C ILE A 237 5.39 -12.08 -0.66
N TRP A 238 4.53 -11.17 -0.22
CA TRP A 238 4.96 -9.99 0.53
C TRP A 238 4.89 -10.28 2.02
N TYR A 239 6.00 -10.07 2.73
CA TYR A 239 6.09 -10.21 4.17
C TYR A 239 6.14 -8.85 4.84
N LEU A 240 5.20 -8.58 5.74
CA LEU A 240 5.09 -7.31 6.43
C LEU A 240 5.74 -7.40 7.82
N ASP A 241 6.55 -6.40 8.17
CA ASP A 241 6.95 -6.11 9.55
C ASP A 241 7.12 -4.60 9.72
N VAL A 242 6.00 -3.92 9.96
CA VAL A 242 5.90 -2.46 9.99
C VAL A 242 5.41 -1.99 11.34
N ALA A 243 6.10 -1.02 11.94
CA ALA A 243 5.68 -0.32 13.14
C ALA A 243 5.06 1.03 12.80
N VAL A 244 3.89 1.33 13.36
CA VAL A 244 3.16 2.58 13.17
C VAL A 244 2.94 3.25 14.52
N SER A 245 3.34 4.51 14.68
CA SER A 245 3.11 5.29 15.90
C SER A 245 2.34 6.57 15.63
N TYR A 246 1.40 6.92 16.50
CA TYR A 246 0.56 8.11 16.35
C TYR A 246 0.01 8.57 17.71
N SER A 247 -0.57 9.77 17.74
CA SER A 247 -1.16 10.35 18.96
C SER A 247 -2.66 10.53 18.79
N VAL A 248 -3.46 9.95 19.68
CA VAL A 248 -4.92 10.17 19.78
C VAL A 248 -5.26 10.57 21.20
N ALA A 249 -6.05 11.64 21.35
CA ALA A 249 -6.50 12.15 22.65
C ALA A 249 -5.36 12.37 23.68
N GLY A 250 -4.17 12.76 23.20
CA GLY A 250 -2.99 13.00 24.04
C GLY A 250 -2.22 11.75 24.48
N ALA A 251 -2.67 10.55 24.09
CA ALA A 251 -1.97 9.29 24.32
C ALA A 251 -1.19 8.87 23.07
N GLN A 252 0.07 8.47 23.27
CA GLN A 252 0.89 7.85 22.22
C GLN A 252 0.47 6.39 22.06
N GLN A 253 0.20 6.01 20.82
CA GLN A 253 -0.10 4.64 20.41
C GLN A 253 1.04 4.12 19.55
N ARG A 254 1.31 2.82 19.66
CA ARG A 254 2.30 2.13 18.82
C ARG A 254 1.71 0.79 18.42
N ASP A 255 1.49 0.65 17.13
CA ASP A 255 0.98 -0.54 16.48
C ASP A 255 2.09 -1.24 15.70
N ARG A 256 2.01 -2.56 15.58
CA ARG A 256 2.82 -3.39 14.69
C ARG A 256 1.90 -4.12 13.71
N TYR A 257 2.23 -4.06 12.43
CA TYR A 257 1.57 -4.76 11.34
C TYR A 257 2.54 -5.83 10.86
N SER A 258 2.23 -7.10 11.12
CA SER A 258 3.07 -8.22 10.74
C SER A 258 2.24 -9.27 10.02
N GLY A 259 2.74 -9.87 8.95
CA GLY A 259 1.96 -10.87 8.23
C GLY A 259 2.40 -11.07 6.80
N THR A 260 1.49 -11.54 5.96
CA THR A 260 1.75 -11.87 4.56
C THR A 260 0.64 -11.36 3.66
N ILE A 261 1.02 -11.04 2.42
CA ILE A 261 0.11 -10.84 1.29
C ILE A 261 0.64 -11.75 0.18
N ARG A 262 -0.03 -12.89 -0.06
CA ARG A 262 0.47 -13.95 -0.94
C ARG A 262 -0.25 -13.94 -2.27
N TRP A 263 0.48 -13.95 -3.38
CA TRP A 263 -0.08 -14.17 -4.71
C TRP A 263 -0.58 -15.62 -4.86
N ASN A 264 -1.77 -15.78 -5.39
CA ASN A 264 -2.33 -17.08 -5.77
C ASN A 264 -2.79 -16.97 -7.22
N GLU A 265 -2.07 -17.64 -8.10
CA GLU A 265 -2.35 -17.65 -9.54
C GLU A 265 -3.45 -18.67 -9.87
N ASP A 266 -4.40 -18.30 -10.75
CA ASP A 266 -5.32 -19.28 -11.31
C ASP A 266 -4.56 -20.19 -12.29
N PRO A 267 -4.74 -21.52 -12.26
CA PRO A 267 -4.03 -22.43 -13.17
C PRO A 267 -4.24 -22.14 -14.66
N ASN A 268 -5.28 -21.37 -15.03
CA ASN A 268 -5.53 -20.94 -16.40
C ASN A 268 -5.36 -19.41 -16.58
N ARG A 269 -4.51 -18.75 -15.77
CA ARG A 269 -4.31 -17.30 -15.82
C ARG A 269 -3.99 -16.78 -17.21
N GLU A 270 -3.15 -17.48 -17.97
CA GLU A 270 -2.84 -17.11 -19.37
C GLU A 270 -4.10 -16.93 -20.23
N ALA A 271 -5.17 -17.69 -19.96
CA ALA A 271 -6.41 -17.63 -20.72
C ALA A 271 -7.48 -16.71 -20.10
N ASN A 272 -7.52 -16.58 -18.77
CA ASN A 272 -8.60 -15.89 -18.05
C ASN A 272 -8.18 -14.61 -17.30
N GLY A 273 -6.88 -14.37 -17.16
CA GLY A 273 -6.31 -13.23 -16.43
C GLY A 273 -6.45 -13.32 -14.92
N LEU A 274 -6.93 -14.44 -14.36
CA LEU A 274 -7.33 -14.51 -12.96
C LEU A 274 -6.15 -14.79 -12.04
N GLY A 275 -6.12 -14.05 -10.94
CA GLY A 275 -5.24 -14.27 -9.81
C GLY A 275 -5.72 -13.46 -8.62
N TYR A 276 -5.18 -13.70 -7.43
CA TYR A 276 -5.48 -12.85 -6.29
C TYR A 276 -4.37 -12.87 -5.25
N TYR A 277 -4.17 -11.73 -4.61
CA TYR A 277 -3.46 -11.67 -3.36
C TYR A 277 -4.37 -12.07 -2.20
N GLU A 278 -3.91 -13.01 -1.37
CA GLU A 278 -4.52 -13.35 -0.08
C GLU A 278 -3.86 -12.51 1.01
N VAL A 279 -4.65 -11.63 1.62
CA VAL A 279 -4.21 -10.75 2.71
C VAL A 279 -4.37 -11.50 4.04
N ASN A 280 -3.29 -11.60 4.80
CA ASN A 280 -3.25 -12.15 6.15
C ASN A 280 -2.26 -11.34 7.00
N VAL A 281 -2.70 -10.19 7.48
CA VAL A 281 -1.91 -9.24 8.28
C VAL A 281 -2.44 -9.22 9.69
N ARG A 282 -1.57 -9.35 10.68
CA ARG A 282 -1.85 -9.33 12.12
C ARG A 282 -1.40 -8.00 12.72
N LEU A 283 -2.14 -7.59 13.74
CA LEU A 283 -1.90 -6.37 14.50
C LEU A 283 -1.40 -6.72 15.89
N ASN A 284 -0.29 -6.09 16.29
CA ASN A 284 0.27 -6.16 17.64
C ASN A 284 0.51 -7.60 18.12
N GLU A 285 0.87 -8.48 17.19
CA GLU A 285 1.29 -9.82 17.53
C GLU A 285 2.52 -9.74 18.44
N LYS A 286 2.42 -10.39 19.61
CA LYS A 286 3.51 -10.40 20.58
C LYS A 286 4.72 -11.05 19.93
N ALA A 287 5.88 -10.40 20.08
CA ALA A 287 7.14 -11.02 19.67
C ALA A 287 7.32 -12.35 20.41
N ALA A 288 7.81 -13.37 19.70
CA ALA A 288 8.18 -14.62 20.32
C ALA A 288 9.25 -14.38 21.38
N THR A 289 9.13 -15.06 22.51
CA THR A 289 10.10 -15.07 23.59
C THR A 289 11.10 -16.21 23.40
N GLU A 290 12.27 -16.14 24.03
CA GLU A 290 13.24 -17.25 24.03
C GLU A 290 12.62 -18.56 24.53
N ALA A 291 11.63 -18.49 25.43
CA ALA A 291 10.90 -19.67 25.90
C ALA A 291 10.07 -20.34 24.79
N ASP A 292 9.56 -19.54 23.84
CA ASP A 292 8.75 -20.04 22.72
C ASP A 292 9.61 -20.79 21.69
N ALA A 293 10.91 -20.46 21.58
CA ALA A 293 11.85 -21.16 20.69
C ALA A 293 12.10 -22.63 21.09
N PHE A 294 11.85 -22.98 22.36
CA PHE A 294 11.97 -24.34 22.88
C PHE A 294 10.62 -25.10 22.91
N ALA A 295 9.51 -24.43 22.56
CA ALA A 295 8.21 -25.07 22.42
C ALA A 295 8.10 -25.69 21.02
N ALA A 296 8.21 -27.02 20.93
CA ALA A 296 8.08 -27.71 19.64
C ALA A 296 6.73 -27.39 18.97
N ALA A 297 6.80 -26.82 17.76
CA ALA A 297 5.66 -26.75 16.86
C ALA A 297 5.23 -28.19 16.52
N THR A 298 3.93 -28.47 16.62
CA THR A 298 3.35 -29.78 16.32
C THR A 298 2.54 -29.64 15.04
N GLY A 299 3.01 -30.22 13.93
CA GLY A 299 2.32 -30.19 12.64
C GLY A 299 3.19 -29.66 11.49
N ASP A 300 2.57 -29.45 10.34
CA ASP A 300 3.19 -28.77 9.20
C ASP A 300 3.36 -27.27 9.53
N VAL A 301 4.59 -26.91 9.87
CA VAL A 301 4.99 -25.60 10.39
C VAL A 301 4.77 -24.51 9.34
N GLU A 302 4.95 -24.83 8.07
CA GLU A 302 4.81 -23.89 6.95
C GLU A 302 3.34 -23.57 6.69
N SER A 303 2.50 -24.60 6.54
CA SER A 303 1.04 -24.42 6.43
C SER A 303 0.44 -23.65 7.62
N ALA A 304 0.97 -23.88 8.83
CA ALA A 304 0.56 -23.16 10.02
C ALA A 304 0.95 -21.67 9.99
N PHE A 305 2.14 -21.34 9.45
CA PHE A 305 2.59 -19.95 9.32
C PHE A 305 1.64 -19.13 8.44
N PHE A 306 1.21 -19.70 7.31
CA PHE A 306 0.36 -19.00 6.34
C PHE A 306 -1.13 -19.06 6.66
N ALA A 307 -1.55 -19.84 7.65
CA ALA A 307 -2.96 -19.98 8.02
C ALA A 307 -3.58 -18.63 8.43
N THR A 308 -4.75 -18.36 7.84
CA THR A 308 -5.57 -17.21 8.19
C THR A 308 -6.23 -17.44 9.55
N ASP A 309 -5.99 -16.53 10.50
CA ASP A 309 -6.57 -16.57 11.85
C ASP A 309 -7.33 -15.27 12.14
N VAL A 310 -8.65 -15.34 12.06
CA VAL A 310 -9.55 -14.19 12.31
C VAL A 310 -9.76 -13.91 13.80
N SER A 311 -9.25 -14.77 14.69
CA SER A 311 -9.30 -14.55 16.14
C SER A 311 -8.22 -13.57 16.62
N VAL A 312 -7.16 -13.40 15.83
CA VAL A 312 -6.10 -12.43 16.08
C VAL A 312 -6.48 -11.09 15.45
N PRO A 313 -6.29 -9.95 16.17
CA PRO A 313 -6.50 -8.64 15.58
C PRO A 313 -5.70 -8.47 14.28
N GLY A 314 -6.31 -7.94 13.22
CA GLY A 314 -5.67 -7.90 11.92
C GLY A 314 -6.58 -7.59 10.74
N PHE A 315 -6.06 -7.86 9.54
CA PHE A 315 -6.72 -7.73 8.25
C PHE A 315 -6.62 -9.05 7.49
N THR A 316 -7.76 -9.52 6.98
CA THR A 316 -7.84 -10.76 6.21
C THR A 316 -8.70 -10.55 4.98
N GLY A 317 -8.40 -11.21 3.87
CA GLY A 317 -9.28 -11.13 2.70
C GLY A 317 -8.53 -11.28 1.39
N ARG A 318 -9.07 -10.69 0.33
CA ARG A 318 -8.55 -10.83 -1.03
C ARG A 318 -8.44 -9.50 -1.75
N VAL A 319 -7.41 -9.41 -2.58
CA VAL A 319 -7.30 -8.43 -3.66
C VAL A 319 -7.23 -9.22 -4.97
N SER A 320 -8.34 -9.25 -5.71
CA SER A 320 -8.51 -10.10 -6.88
C SER A 320 -8.22 -9.35 -8.17
N TYR A 321 -7.55 -10.01 -9.11
CA TYR A 321 -7.08 -9.47 -10.37
C TYR A 321 -7.76 -10.17 -11.54
N VAL A 322 -8.04 -9.40 -12.58
CA VAL A 322 -8.37 -9.86 -13.92
C VAL A 322 -7.47 -9.11 -14.90
N ASP A 323 -6.38 -9.76 -15.29
CA ASP A 323 -5.36 -9.22 -16.16
C ASP A 323 -5.75 -9.36 -17.64
N THR A 324 -5.30 -8.40 -18.44
CA THR A 324 -5.36 -8.43 -19.90
C THR A 324 -3.94 -8.54 -20.42
N PHE A 325 -3.68 -9.54 -21.25
CA PHE A 325 -2.36 -9.80 -21.82
C PHE A 325 -2.26 -9.32 -23.28
N GLU A 326 -1.08 -8.83 -23.65
CA GLU A 326 -0.64 -8.60 -25.03
C GLU A 326 0.82 -9.06 -25.13
N ASP A 327 1.12 -9.95 -26.08
CA ASP A 327 2.47 -10.53 -26.26
C ASP A 327 3.13 -10.99 -24.93
N ASP A 328 2.39 -11.76 -24.13
CA ASP A 328 2.77 -12.29 -22.81
C ASP A 328 2.99 -11.24 -21.70
N SER A 329 2.73 -9.96 -21.97
CA SER A 329 2.80 -8.88 -20.98
C SER A 329 1.41 -8.46 -20.49
N VAL A 330 1.27 -8.21 -19.19
CA VAL A 330 0.03 -7.64 -18.64
C VAL A 330 -0.03 -6.14 -18.97
N VAL A 331 -1.01 -5.75 -19.81
CA VAL A 331 -1.20 -4.38 -20.29
C VAL A 331 -2.29 -3.62 -19.55
N ALA A 332 -3.19 -4.35 -18.89
CA ALA A 332 -4.21 -3.77 -18.03
C ALA A 332 -4.68 -4.78 -16.98
N SER A 333 -5.15 -4.28 -15.84
CA SER A 333 -5.72 -5.12 -14.77
C SER A 333 -6.99 -4.52 -14.22
N LYS A 334 -8.00 -5.36 -13.95
CA LYS A 334 -9.13 -5.00 -13.10
C LYS A 334 -8.91 -5.62 -11.73
N VAL A 335 -8.84 -4.77 -10.72
CA VAL A 335 -8.54 -5.16 -9.35
C VAL A 335 -9.76 -4.93 -8.47
N VAL A 336 -10.09 -5.89 -7.62
CA VAL A 336 -11.19 -5.81 -6.65
C VAL A 336 -10.66 -6.07 -5.26
N TYR A 337 -10.90 -5.13 -4.35
CA TYR A 337 -10.53 -5.24 -2.94
C TYR A 337 -11.72 -5.77 -2.14
N THR A 338 -11.48 -6.79 -1.31
CA THR A 338 -12.39 -7.30 -0.30
C THR A 338 -11.56 -7.71 0.92
N VAL A 339 -11.25 -6.73 1.77
CA VAL A 339 -10.43 -6.93 2.97
C VAL A 339 -11.25 -6.63 4.21
N ASP A 340 -11.31 -7.60 5.10
CA ASP A 340 -11.96 -7.53 6.40
C ASP A 340 -11.01 -6.96 7.45
N ALA A 341 -11.58 -6.27 8.44
CA ALA A 341 -10.91 -5.90 9.67
C ALA A 341 -11.39 -6.83 10.79
N ASN A 342 -10.46 -7.48 11.49
CA ASN A 342 -10.74 -8.32 12.66
C ASN A 342 -10.21 -7.62 13.89
N SER A 343 -11.08 -7.15 14.79
CA SER A 343 -10.67 -6.38 15.99
C SER A 343 -9.61 -5.29 15.73
N ALA A 344 -9.66 -4.63 14.57
CA ALA A 344 -8.76 -3.54 14.20
C ALA A 344 -9.51 -2.22 14.39
N SER A 345 -8.85 -1.20 14.93
CA SER A 345 -9.46 0.12 15.10
C SER A 345 -9.59 0.88 13.78
N LYS A 346 -10.41 1.94 13.77
CA LYS A 346 -10.56 2.80 12.59
C LYS A 346 -9.23 3.44 12.17
N VAL A 347 -8.41 3.88 13.13
CA VAL A 347 -7.07 4.43 12.86
C VAL A 347 -6.17 3.37 12.25
N GLN A 348 -6.17 2.15 12.80
CA GLN A 348 -5.35 1.06 12.28
C GLN A 348 -5.72 0.71 10.83
N THR A 349 -7.02 0.61 10.51
CA THR A 349 -7.51 0.32 9.16
C THR A 349 -7.18 1.44 8.17
N MET A 350 -7.35 2.71 8.57
CA MET A 350 -7.01 3.85 7.71
C MET A 350 -5.50 3.92 7.43
N ASN A 351 -4.66 3.63 8.43
CA ASN A 351 -3.22 3.55 8.23
C ASN A 351 -2.83 2.40 7.30
N PHE A 352 -3.45 1.22 7.44
CA PHE A 352 -3.24 0.11 6.52
C PHE A 352 -3.61 0.47 5.07
N ALA A 353 -4.78 1.07 4.87
CA ALA A 353 -5.22 1.53 3.54
C ALA A 353 -4.24 2.52 2.91
N LYS A 354 -3.75 3.52 3.67
CA LYS A 354 -2.75 4.49 3.19
C LYS A 354 -1.42 3.81 2.84
N ILE A 355 -0.98 2.84 3.62
CA ILE A 355 0.23 2.05 3.34
C ILE A 355 0.06 1.28 2.02
N LEU A 356 -1.08 0.61 1.81
CA LEU A 356 -1.37 -0.06 0.54
C LEU A 356 -1.34 0.90 -0.65
N PHE A 357 -1.88 2.12 -0.50
CA PHE A 357 -1.92 3.10 -1.59
C PHE A 357 -0.55 3.69 -1.91
N LEU A 358 0.31 3.92 -0.91
CA LEU A 358 1.70 4.34 -1.15
C LEU A 358 2.51 3.26 -1.89
N MET A 359 2.14 1.99 -1.75
CA MET A 359 2.80 0.86 -2.41
C MET A 359 2.12 0.42 -3.70
N VAL A 360 1.22 1.23 -4.28
CA VAL A 360 0.50 0.85 -5.50
C VAL A 360 1.43 0.54 -6.67
N GLY A 361 2.61 1.16 -6.77
CA GLY A 361 3.63 0.78 -7.73
C GLY A 361 4.19 -0.63 -7.43
N PRO A 362 4.98 -0.79 -6.35
CA PRO A 362 5.62 -2.06 -6.03
C PRO A 362 4.69 -3.28 -6.03
N PHE A 363 3.45 -3.16 -5.55
CA PHE A 363 2.49 -4.28 -5.53
C PHE A 363 2.01 -4.73 -6.92
N ASN A 364 2.09 -3.87 -7.93
CA ASN A 364 1.54 -4.10 -9.26
C ASN A 364 2.63 -4.10 -10.36
N ASP A 365 3.90 -4.07 -9.97
CA ASP A 365 5.04 -4.06 -10.90
C ASP A 365 5.39 -5.45 -11.44
N GLU A 366 4.94 -6.50 -10.77
CA GLU A 366 5.15 -7.92 -11.11
C GLU A 366 4.35 -8.39 -12.33
#